data_AF-A0A358DDH2-F1
#
_entry.id   AF-A0A358DDH2-F1
#
_cell.length_a   1.000
_cell.length_b   1.000
_cell.length_c   1.000
_cell.angle_alpha   90.00
_cell.angle_beta   90.00
_cell.angle_gamma   90.00
#
_symmetry.space_group_name_H-M   'P 1'
#
loop_
_entity.id
_entity.type
_entity.pdbx_description
1 polymer ?
#
loop_
_entity_poly.entity_id
_entity_poly.type
_entity_poly.pdbx_seq_one_letter_code
_entity_poly.pdbx_strand_id
1 'polypeptide(L)'
;MSGRAGSILRASGPGKRAAAPVTGSPAPAETDEPATLVSLGDEAVVVDPAVRARARQIAARLAVRRPRRDVTARRGSGALVSLPYRGSSDEIDLDRTIEVLAEHPVPEDEDIFVRERMRTQRSVVLLVDVSGSMKGERIRTAAAVVGALSAELEHDALGVIAFWSDAAI
;
A
#
# COMPACT_ATOMS: atom_id res chain seq x y z
N MET A 1 25.12 40.90 -43.03
CA MET A 1 24.52 40.10 -41.92
C MET A 1 23.83 38.90 -42.54
N SER A 2 24.31 37.68 -42.29
CA SER A 2 23.55 36.45 -42.57
C SER A 2 23.98 35.40 -41.56
N GLY A 3 22.99 34.87 -40.84
CA GLY A 3 23.12 34.17 -39.57
C GLY A 3 23.50 32.69 -39.71
N ARG A 4 24.29 32.24 -38.74
CA ARG A 4 24.73 30.87 -38.52
C ARG A 4 23.57 30.05 -37.97
N ALA A 5 23.04 29.09 -38.73
CA ALA A 5 22.01 28.17 -38.24
C ALA A 5 22.68 27.11 -37.33
N GLY A 6 22.35 27.14 -36.04
CA GLY A 6 22.75 26.13 -35.06
C GLY A 6 21.86 24.89 -35.17
N SER A 7 22.46 23.70 -35.13
CA SER A 7 21.75 22.43 -35.03
C SER A 7 21.33 22.17 -33.58
N ILE A 8 20.05 21.86 -33.36
CA ILE A 8 19.54 21.43 -32.05
C ILE A 8 19.57 19.91 -32.02
N LEU A 9 20.50 19.34 -31.24
CA LEU A 9 20.48 17.91 -30.87
C LEU A 9 19.42 17.71 -29.78
N ARG A 10 18.29 17.10 -30.12
CA ARG A 10 17.35 16.59 -29.11
C ARG A 10 17.86 15.24 -28.60
N ALA A 11 18.25 15.19 -27.33
CA ALA A 11 18.51 13.94 -26.63
C ALA A 11 17.18 13.20 -26.42
N SER A 12 16.97 12.11 -27.16
CA SER A 12 15.93 11.13 -26.91
C SER A 12 16.29 10.35 -25.64
N GLY A 13 15.69 10.73 -24.52
CA GLY A 13 15.74 9.94 -23.29
C GLY A 13 15.13 8.54 -23.53
N PRO A 14 15.60 7.50 -22.81
CA PRO A 14 15.07 6.16 -23.00
C PRO A 14 13.58 6.16 -22.63
N GLY A 15 12.73 5.82 -23.61
CA GLY A 15 11.29 5.72 -23.42
C GLY A 15 10.96 4.81 -22.25
N LYS A 16 9.98 5.21 -21.44
CA LYS A 16 9.34 4.34 -20.44
C LYS A 16 8.91 3.07 -21.15
N ARG A 17 9.68 1.98 -21.01
CA ARG A 17 9.24 0.66 -21.44
C ARG A 17 7.98 0.35 -20.63
N ALA A 18 6.84 0.33 -21.31
CA ALA A 18 5.63 -0.25 -20.74
C ALA A 18 5.99 -1.63 -20.21
N ALA A 19 5.62 -1.92 -18.97
CA ALA A 19 5.82 -3.25 -18.41
C ALA A 19 5.21 -4.27 -19.37
N ALA A 20 5.97 -5.29 -19.76
CA ALA A 20 5.46 -6.34 -20.63
C ALA A 20 4.19 -6.93 -19.99
N PRO A 21 3.13 -7.19 -20.77
CA PRO A 21 1.92 -7.80 -20.24
C PRO A 21 2.29 -9.13 -19.60
N VAL A 22 1.85 -9.33 -18.35
CA VAL A 22 2.03 -10.58 -17.64
C VAL A 22 1.22 -11.63 -18.38
N THR A 23 1.90 -12.58 -19.02
CA THR A 23 1.27 -13.72 -19.69
C THR A 23 0.49 -14.53 -18.66
N GLY A 24 -0.84 -14.59 -18.81
CA GLY A 24 -1.71 -15.35 -17.91
C GLY A 24 -2.65 -14.53 -17.02
N SER A 25 -2.93 -13.26 -17.33
CA SER A 25 -4.07 -12.59 -16.71
C SER A 25 -5.36 -13.29 -17.15
N PRO A 26 -6.10 -13.96 -16.25
CA PRO A 26 -7.43 -14.45 -16.59
C PRO A 26 -8.28 -13.25 -17.00
N ALA A 27 -9.15 -13.45 -18.00
CA ALA A 27 -10.17 -12.46 -18.29
C ALA A 27 -11.02 -12.25 -17.01
N PRO A 28 -11.53 -11.04 -16.76
CA PRO A 28 -12.50 -10.83 -15.69
C PRO A 28 -13.62 -11.87 -15.80
N ALA A 29 -13.84 -12.61 -14.73
CA ALA A 29 -14.89 -13.61 -14.63
C ALA A 29 -15.77 -13.26 -13.44
N GLU A 30 -17.08 -13.38 -13.64
CA GLU A 30 -18.10 -13.18 -12.63
C GLU A 30 -18.68 -14.54 -12.25
N THR A 31 -18.97 -14.72 -10.96
CA THR A 31 -19.59 -15.93 -10.42
C THR A 31 -20.90 -15.53 -9.75
N ASP A 32 -21.96 -16.31 -9.95
CA ASP A 32 -23.23 -16.13 -9.24
C ASP A 32 -23.19 -16.60 -7.77
N GLU A 33 -22.00 -16.95 -7.26
CA GLU A 33 -21.83 -17.37 -5.87
C GLU A 33 -22.02 -16.17 -4.91
N PRO A 34 -22.79 -16.35 -3.82
CA PRO A 34 -23.03 -15.27 -2.87
C PRO A 34 -21.74 -14.94 -2.11
N ALA A 35 -21.27 -13.69 -2.24
CA ALA A 35 -20.19 -13.15 -1.42
C ALA A 35 -20.77 -12.25 -0.32
N THR A 36 -20.28 -12.40 0.91
CA THR A 36 -20.65 -11.52 2.04
C THR A 36 -19.42 -10.75 2.51
N LEU A 37 -19.50 -9.42 2.50
CA LEU A 37 -18.49 -8.58 3.16
C LEU A 37 -18.73 -8.60 4.66
N VAL A 38 -17.83 -9.25 5.40
CA VAL A 38 -17.85 -9.25 6.85
C VAL A 38 -17.07 -8.04 7.35
N SER A 39 -17.75 -7.11 8.03
CA SER A 39 -17.07 -6.05 8.75
C SER A 39 -16.39 -6.66 9.98
N LEU A 40 -15.06 -6.56 10.04
CA LEU A 40 -14.32 -6.89 11.25
C LEU A 40 -14.61 -5.77 12.26
N GLY A 41 -15.51 -6.03 13.21
CA GLY A 41 -15.76 -5.10 14.30
C GLY A 41 -14.53 -4.91 15.18
N ASP A 42 -14.53 -3.90 16.04
CA ASP A 42 -13.45 -3.60 16.99
C ASP A 42 -13.32 -4.64 18.14
N GLU A 43 -14.02 -5.77 18.06
CA GLU A 43 -13.92 -6.81 19.06
C GLU A 43 -12.53 -7.45 19.06
N ALA A 44 -11.94 -7.56 20.25
CA ALA A 44 -10.66 -8.20 20.46
C ALA A 44 -10.77 -9.71 20.15
N VAL A 45 -10.44 -10.09 18.91
CA VAL A 45 -10.34 -11.50 18.52
C VAL A 45 -9.17 -12.14 19.28
N VAL A 46 -9.46 -13.18 20.06
CA VAL A 46 -8.44 -13.99 20.73
C VAL A 46 -7.71 -14.82 19.68
N VAL A 47 -6.55 -14.36 19.23
CA VAL A 47 -5.68 -15.09 18.31
C VAL A 47 -4.82 -16.10 19.07
N ASP A 48 -4.83 -17.35 18.61
CA ASP A 48 -3.98 -18.44 19.11
C ASP A 48 -2.50 -17.97 19.24
N PRO A 49 -1.90 -18.01 20.44
CA PRO A 49 -0.52 -17.61 20.67
C PRO A 49 0.49 -18.34 19.78
N ALA A 50 0.26 -19.61 19.44
CA ALA A 50 1.15 -20.39 18.58
C ALA A 50 1.13 -19.86 17.14
N VAL A 51 -0.07 -19.54 16.62
CA VAL A 51 -0.24 -18.92 15.29
C VAL A 51 0.44 -17.56 15.25
N ARG A 52 0.26 -16.74 16.30
CA ARG A 52 0.91 -15.43 16.43
C ARG A 52 2.43 -15.53 16.47
N ALA A 53 2.97 -16.47 17.26
CA ALA A 53 4.41 -16.72 17.33
C ALA A 53 4.95 -17.16 15.97
N ARG A 54 4.21 -18.03 15.26
CA ARG A 54 4.59 -18.48 13.92
C ARG A 54 4.55 -17.35 12.89
N ALA A 55 3.54 -16.49 12.93
CA ALA A 55 3.46 -15.31 12.08
C ALA A 55 4.67 -14.39 12.28
N ARG A 56 5.07 -14.12 13.53
CA ARG A 56 6.29 -13.34 13.83
C ARG A 56 7.56 -13.99 13.28
N GLN A 57 7.69 -15.32 13.41
CA GLN A 57 8.82 -16.05 12.84
C GLN A 57 8.88 -15.96 11.31
N ILE A 58 7.72 -16.02 10.65
CA ILE A 58 7.63 -15.88 9.20
C ILE A 58 7.98 -14.45 8.80
N ALA A 59 7.34 -13.44 9.40
CA ALA A 59 7.58 -12.03 9.12
C ALA A 59 9.06 -11.65 9.29
N ALA A 60 9.71 -12.10 10.36
CA ALA A 60 11.14 -11.85 10.61
C ALA A 60 12.08 -12.38 9.50
N ARG A 61 11.60 -13.29 8.64
CA ARG A 61 12.36 -13.86 7.52
C ARG A 61 11.77 -13.51 6.16
N LEU A 62 10.58 -12.91 6.12
CA LEU A 62 9.87 -12.59 4.89
C LEU A 62 10.46 -11.31 4.31
N ALA A 63 10.85 -11.35 3.04
CA ALA A 63 11.29 -10.17 2.31
C ALA A 63 10.27 -9.87 1.21
N VAL A 64 9.21 -9.13 1.54
CA VAL A 64 8.29 -8.64 0.51
C VAL A 64 8.90 -7.38 -0.08
N ARG A 65 8.97 -7.33 -1.43
CA ARG A 65 9.39 -6.12 -2.12
C ARG A 65 8.49 -4.98 -1.68
N ARG A 66 9.03 -4.02 -0.92
CA ARG A 66 8.31 -2.79 -0.59
C ARG A 66 7.88 -2.10 -1.88
N PRO A 67 6.70 -1.45 -1.91
CA PRO A 67 6.39 -0.52 -2.99
C PRO A 67 7.61 0.37 -3.22
N ARG A 68 7.92 0.68 -4.48
CA ARG A 68 9.04 1.57 -4.77
C ARG A 68 8.80 2.86 -3.99
N ARG A 69 9.51 3.01 -2.87
CA ARG A 69 9.73 4.30 -2.25
C ARG A 69 10.34 5.11 -3.37
N ASP A 70 9.69 6.17 -3.77
CA ASP A 70 10.18 6.98 -4.88
C ASP A 70 11.53 7.57 -4.44
N VAL A 71 12.63 6.86 -4.71
CA VAL A 71 14.00 7.32 -4.38
C VAL A 71 14.33 8.55 -5.24
N THR A 72 13.57 8.79 -6.31
CA THR A 72 13.55 10.00 -7.13
C THR A 72 12.57 11.06 -6.64
N ALA A 73 12.02 10.96 -5.41
CA ALA A 73 11.32 12.06 -4.75
C ALA A 73 12.21 13.33 -4.61
N ARG A 74 13.53 13.22 -4.81
CA ARG A 74 14.35 14.30 -5.37
C ARG A 74 14.10 14.39 -6.88
N ARG A 75 13.08 15.19 -7.24
CA ARG A 75 12.49 15.48 -8.57
C ARG A 75 11.28 14.63 -8.99
N GLY A 76 10.14 14.90 -8.34
CA GLY A 76 8.96 15.33 -9.10
C GLY A 76 7.85 14.33 -9.45
N SER A 77 7.71 13.19 -8.78
CA SER A 77 6.49 12.37 -8.89
C SER A 77 5.79 12.14 -7.54
N GLY A 78 4.45 12.19 -7.57
CA GLY A 78 3.54 12.15 -6.41
C GLY A 78 2.82 13.49 -6.22
N ALA A 79 1.52 13.46 -5.93
CA ALA A 79 0.77 14.66 -5.58
C ALA A 79 1.28 15.21 -4.24
N LEU A 80 1.61 16.49 -4.19
CA LEU A 80 1.86 17.18 -2.92
C LEU A 80 0.50 17.43 -2.27
N VAL A 81 0.38 17.04 -1.01
CA VAL A 81 -0.79 17.32 -0.17
C VAL A 81 -0.31 18.06 1.06
N SER A 82 -1.12 19.01 1.52
CA SER A 82 -0.84 19.79 2.72
C SER A 82 -1.59 19.17 3.90
N LEU A 83 -0.84 18.75 4.92
CA LEU A 83 -1.38 18.02 6.09
C LEU A 83 -0.90 18.68 7.39
N PRO A 84 -1.66 18.60 8.50
CA PRO A 84 -1.17 19.03 9.81
C PRO A 84 0.08 18.24 10.23
N TYR A 85 1.00 18.91 10.91
CA TYR A 85 2.24 18.31 11.37
C TYR A 85 1.99 17.25 12.46
N ARG A 86 2.62 16.08 12.33
CA ARG A 86 2.50 14.93 13.24
C ARG A 86 3.85 14.39 13.73
N GLY A 87 4.89 15.23 13.76
CA GLY A 87 6.19 14.88 14.35
C GLY A 87 7.29 14.43 13.38
N SER A 88 7.04 14.38 12.07
CA SER A 88 8.11 14.22 11.07
C SER A 88 7.72 14.73 9.69
N SER A 89 8.34 15.81 9.22
CA SER A 89 8.33 16.26 7.83
C SER A 89 9.47 17.26 7.60
N ASP A 90 10.00 17.29 6.38
CA ASP A 90 11.14 18.13 6.00
C ASP A 90 10.71 19.40 5.22
N GLU A 91 9.42 19.54 4.89
CA GLU A 91 8.88 20.64 4.06
C GLU A 91 7.59 21.23 4.67
N ILE A 92 7.63 22.51 5.05
CA ILE A 92 6.48 23.25 5.60
C ILE A 92 5.69 23.89 4.46
N ASP A 93 4.35 23.77 4.50
CA ASP A 93 3.46 24.55 3.65
C ASP A 93 3.24 25.94 4.25
N LEU A 94 4.13 26.87 3.92
CA LEU A 94 4.09 28.23 4.47
C LEU A 94 2.79 28.95 4.13
N ASP A 95 2.27 28.78 2.92
CA ASP A 95 1.04 29.45 2.48
C ASP A 95 -0.14 29.04 3.38
N ARG A 96 -0.33 27.74 3.55
CA ARG A 96 -1.41 27.21 4.39
C ARG A 96 -1.20 27.48 5.88
N THR A 97 0.04 27.40 6.35
CA THR A 97 0.36 27.69 7.75
C THR A 97 0.10 29.16 8.07
N ILE A 98 0.47 30.09 7.19
CA ILE A 98 0.20 31.53 7.38
C ILE A 98 -1.29 31.82 7.43
N GLU A 99 -2.10 31.17 6.58
CA GLU A 99 -3.57 31.29 6.64
C GLU A 99 -4.12 30.92 8.01
N VAL A 100 -3.67 29.80 8.58
CA VAL A 100 -4.13 29.34 9.91
C VAL A 100 -3.60 30.23 11.03
N LEU A 101 -2.33 30.64 10.95
CA LEU A 101 -1.72 31.53 11.94
C LEU A 101 -2.33 32.94 11.97
N ALA A 102 -2.95 33.38 10.87
CA ALA A 102 -3.70 34.63 10.84
C ALA A 102 -4.94 34.58 11.75
N GLU A 103 -5.54 33.40 11.93
CA GLU A 103 -6.67 33.15 12.80
C GLU A 103 -6.23 32.70 14.21
N HIS A 104 -5.13 31.94 14.29
CA HIS A 104 -4.57 31.38 15.52
C HIS A 104 -3.12 31.86 15.73
N PRO A 105 -2.91 33.06 16.31
CA PRO A 105 -1.58 33.66 16.44
C PRO A 105 -0.66 32.95 17.45
N VAL A 106 -1.20 32.06 18.28
CA VAL A 106 -0.43 31.19 19.18
C VAL A 106 -0.63 29.74 18.72
N PRO A 107 0.25 29.22 17.85
CA PRO A 107 0.04 27.92 17.23
C PRO A 107 0.28 26.75 18.19
N GLU A 108 -0.54 25.73 18.02
CA GLU A 108 -0.24 24.36 18.41
C GLU A 108 0.43 23.61 17.23
N ASP A 109 1.00 22.43 17.48
CA ASP A 109 1.68 21.64 16.45
C ASP A 109 0.76 21.33 15.24
N GLU A 110 -0.55 21.24 15.49
CA GLU A 110 -1.57 20.95 14.49
C GLU A 110 -1.91 22.16 13.61
N ASP A 111 -1.51 23.37 14.02
CA ASP A 111 -1.64 24.62 13.24
C ASP A 111 -0.50 24.80 12.23
N ILE A 112 0.51 23.93 12.28
CA ILE A 112 1.62 23.89 11.34
C ILE A 112 1.28 22.90 10.23
N PHE A 113 1.22 23.36 9.00
CA PHE A 113 0.95 22.51 7.83
C PHE A 113 2.25 22.17 7.11
N VAL A 114 2.37 20.91 6.71
CA VAL A 114 3.54 20.38 5.99
C VAL A 114 3.14 19.85 4.63
N ARG A 115 4.03 20.01 3.64
CA ARG A 115 3.85 19.46 2.30
C ARG A 115 4.41 18.04 2.26
N GLU A 116 3.52 17.06 2.20
CA GLU A 116 3.90 15.67 2.02
C GLU A 116 3.54 15.20 0.61
N ARG A 117 4.42 14.37 0.02
CA ARG A 117 4.05 13.67 -1.22
C ARG A 117 3.27 12.41 -0.86
N MET A 118 2.05 12.32 -1.37
CA MET A 118 1.21 11.13 -1.22
C MET A 118 1.98 9.90 -1.75
N ARG A 119 2.28 8.94 -0.88
CA ARG A 119 2.86 7.66 -1.29
C ARG A 119 1.82 6.94 -2.16
N THR A 120 2.24 6.44 -3.32
CA THR A 120 1.43 5.42 -4.02
C THR A 120 1.34 4.19 -3.13
N GLN A 121 0.20 3.99 -2.49
CA GLN A 121 -0.17 2.71 -1.91
C GLN A 121 -0.45 1.75 -3.06
N ARG A 122 0.08 0.53 -3.00
CA ARG A 122 -0.38 -0.53 -3.91
C ARG A 122 -1.56 -1.23 -3.25
N SER A 123 -2.52 -1.68 -4.05
CA SER A 123 -3.58 -2.56 -3.58
C SER A 123 -3.10 -4.01 -3.68
N VAL A 124 -3.21 -4.76 -2.59
CA VAL A 124 -2.86 -6.18 -2.51
C VAL A 124 -4.09 -6.95 -2.04
N VAL A 125 -4.42 -8.05 -2.74
CA VAL A 125 -5.47 -8.97 -2.31
C VAL A 125 -4.87 -10.34 -2.08
N LEU A 126 -5.09 -10.90 -0.89
CA LEU A 126 -4.71 -12.28 -0.54
C LEU A 126 -5.92 -13.19 -0.69
N LEU A 127 -5.88 -14.13 -1.63
CA LEU A 127 -6.87 -15.21 -1.71
C LEU A 127 -6.40 -16.38 -0.85
N VAL A 128 -7.25 -16.81 0.09
CA VAL A 128 -6.96 -17.87 1.05
C VAL A 128 -8.00 -18.97 0.90
N ASP A 129 -7.54 -20.17 0.53
CA ASP A 129 -8.39 -21.37 0.54
C ASP A 129 -8.69 -21.77 1.99
N VAL A 130 -9.97 -21.93 2.31
CA VAL A 130 -10.48 -22.47 3.58
C VAL A 130 -11.35 -23.72 3.35
N SER A 131 -11.17 -24.39 2.20
CA SER A 131 -11.84 -25.65 1.85
C SER A 131 -11.58 -26.78 2.86
N GLY A 132 -12.33 -27.88 2.74
CA GLY A 132 -12.19 -29.05 3.61
C GLY A 132 -10.80 -29.68 3.63
N SER A 133 -9.95 -29.40 2.63
CA SER A 133 -8.54 -29.84 2.59
C SER A 133 -7.63 -29.04 3.53
N MET A 134 -8.05 -27.86 3.98
CA MET A 134 -7.25 -26.91 4.76
C MET A 134 -7.32 -27.14 6.27
N LYS A 135 -7.84 -28.27 6.74
CA LYS A 135 -8.04 -28.56 8.17
C LYS A 135 -6.74 -28.63 8.99
N GLY A 136 -6.90 -28.41 10.30
CA GLY A 136 -5.86 -28.62 11.31
C GLY A 136 -4.68 -27.67 11.14
N GLU A 137 -3.48 -28.22 10.92
CA GLU A 137 -2.26 -27.42 10.86
C GLU A 137 -2.17 -26.55 9.60
N ARG A 138 -2.88 -26.91 8.52
CA ARG A 138 -2.85 -26.13 7.27
C ARG A 138 -3.54 -24.78 7.43
N ILE A 139 -4.71 -24.72 8.07
CA ILE A 139 -5.39 -23.45 8.36
C ILE A 139 -4.60 -22.59 9.34
N ARG A 140 -3.92 -23.20 10.32
CA ARG A 140 -3.02 -22.46 11.24
C ARG A 140 -1.83 -21.87 10.50
N THR A 141 -1.22 -22.63 9.59
CA THR A 141 -0.13 -22.15 8.74
C THR A 141 -0.59 -21.03 7.82
N ALA A 142 -1.75 -21.19 7.18
CA ALA A 142 -2.35 -20.15 6.34
C ALA A 142 -2.61 -18.86 7.15
N ALA A 143 -3.23 -18.97 8.33
CA ALA A 143 -3.45 -17.84 9.23
C ALA A 143 -2.13 -17.17 9.66
N ALA A 144 -1.08 -17.95 9.95
CA ALA A 144 0.23 -17.41 10.30
C ALA A 144 0.87 -16.67 9.12
N VAL A 145 0.75 -17.17 7.90
CA VAL A 145 1.25 -16.51 6.68
C VAL A 145 0.48 -15.24 6.40
N VAL A 146 -0.85 -15.25 6.50
CA VAL A 146 -1.69 -14.06 6.34
C VAL A 146 -1.32 -13.00 7.37
N GLY A 147 -1.17 -13.38 8.64
CA GLY A 147 -0.73 -12.47 9.70
C GLY A 147 0.67 -11.89 9.45
N ALA A 148 1.61 -12.72 8.97
CA ALA A 148 2.95 -12.26 8.62
C ALA A 148 2.95 -11.29 7.44
N LEU A 149 2.19 -11.59 6.37
CA LEU A 149 2.02 -10.71 5.22
C LEU A 149 1.32 -9.40 5.61
N SER A 150 0.33 -9.46 6.49
CA SER A 150 -0.37 -8.26 6.97
C SER A 150 0.58 -7.29 7.66
N ALA A 151 1.53 -7.81 8.45
CA ALA A 151 2.57 -6.99 9.07
C ALA A 151 3.54 -6.38 8.04
N GLU A 152 3.99 -7.15 7.04
CA GLU A 152 4.88 -6.64 6.00
C GLU A 152 4.20 -5.65 5.03
N LEU A 153 2.87 -5.69 4.94
CA LEU A 153 2.04 -4.88 4.05
C LEU A 153 1.32 -3.74 4.81
N GLU A 154 1.79 -3.35 6.00
CA GLU A 154 1.14 -2.33 6.85
C GLU A 154 0.97 -0.94 6.18
N HIS A 155 1.70 -0.67 5.10
CA HIS A 155 1.62 0.57 4.34
C HIS A 155 0.89 0.43 3.00
N ASP A 156 0.34 -0.75 2.72
CA ASP A 156 -0.37 -1.08 1.50
C ASP A 156 -1.87 -1.20 1.77
N ALA A 157 -2.69 -1.01 0.73
CA ALA A 157 -4.12 -1.28 0.82
C ALA A 157 -4.35 -2.80 0.69
N LEU A 158 -4.42 -3.49 1.83
CA LEU A 158 -4.55 -4.94 1.90
C LEU A 158 -6.01 -5.38 2.05
N GLY A 159 -6.45 -6.30 1.19
CA GLY A 159 -7.67 -7.08 1.36
C GLY A 159 -7.37 -8.57 1.48
N VAL A 160 -8.16 -9.31 2.26
CA VAL A 160 -8.08 -10.77 2.36
C VAL A 160 -9.42 -11.36 1.97
N ILE A 161 -9.41 -12.31 1.05
CA ILE A 161 -10.58 -13.06 0.59
C ILE A 161 -10.38 -14.52 1.00
N ALA A 162 -11.18 -14.98 1.94
CA ALA A 162 -11.27 -16.40 2.27
C ALA A 162 -12.36 -17.05 1.42
N PHE A 163 -12.04 -18.16 0.75
CA PHE A 163 -13.01 -18.89 -0.06
C PHE A 163 -13.09 -20.36 0.37
N TRP A 164 -14.31 -20.89 0.45
CA TRP A 164 -14.55 -22.33 0.45
C TRP A 164 -15.58 -22.61 -0.66
N SER A 165 -15.30 -23.60 -1.51
CA SER A 165 -16.33 -24.16 -2.39
C SER A 165 -17.14 -25.16 -1.58
N ASP A 166 -18.45 -24.97 -1.49
CA ASP A 166 -19.32 -25.84 -0.72
C ASP A 166 -19.19 -27.28 -1.23
N ALA A 167 -18.49 -28.13 -0.48
CA ALA A 167 -18.56 -29.58 -0.64
C ALA A 167 -19.61 -30.07 0.36
N ALA A 168 -20.87 -29.73 0.08
CA ALA A 168 -22.00 -30.33 0.78
C ALA A 168 -22.02 -31.83 0.46
N ILE A 169 -22.13 -32.65 1.51
CA ILE A 169 -22.33 -34.11 1.44
C ILE A 169 -23.78 -34.40 1.08
#